data_AF-A0A646KQD1-F1
#
_entry.id   AF-A0A646KQD1-F1
#
_cell.length_a   1.000
_cell.length_b   1.000
_cell.length_c   1.000
_cell.angle_alpha   90.00
_cell.angle_beta   90.00
_cell.angle_gamma   90.00
#
_symmetry.space_group_name_H-M   'P 1'
#
loop_
_entity.id
_entity.type
_entity.pdbx_description
1 polymer ?
#
loop_
_entity_poly.entity_id
_entity_poly.type
_entity_poly.pdbx_seq_one_letter_code
_entity_poly.pdbx_strand_id
1 'polypeptide(L)'
;MYGGAVSKIAPPARRGRLKRLTAASAALLAVTGYLAVQHLSDSGAPRCVVHAAPGAGGPSYELSTEMAANAATVAAVGTARGLPERAVTIALATALQESALRNIEYGDRDSLGLFQQRPSKGWGTPEQILDPVYSAGKFYEQLAEVPGYSRLPLTVAAQRVQRSGFPQAYAKHEPDASLLAAALTGRTGGSLNCTTGAGPAGAGDPERVRAELVRDFGPGVLPKVAQGPGSGGVPGAREITVPVPSSFAAESGARSGAVSGGAARRGWELAHWAVARAAGLGIGEVAYGNRVWSAERSDEGWRGAAGGGPGGEGSERTDGDVRLLIAR
;
A
#
# COMPACT_ATOMS: atom_id res chain seq x y z
N MET A 1 -84.59 51.16 11.27
CA MET A 1 -84.12 49.89 11.88
C MET A 1 -83.19 49.19 10.91
N TYR A 2 -82.25 48.41 11.46
CA TYR A 2 -81.24 47.55 10.82
C TYR A 2 -79.95 48.22 10.30
N GLY A 3 -79.03 48.46 11.24
CA GLY A 3 -77.60 48.52 10.97
C GLY A 3 -77.00 47.12 10.99
N GLY A 4 -76.33 46.73 9.90
CA GLY A 4 -75.62 45.46 9.78
C GLY A 4 -74.26 45.48 10.49
N ALA A 5 -73.97 44.44 11.27
CA ALA A 5 -72.69 44.25 11.92
C ALA A 5 -71.65 43.66 10.96
N VAL A 6 -70.48 44.30 10.86
CA VAL A 6 -69.32 43.83 10.10
C VAL A 6 -68.57 42.78 10.92
N SER A 7 -68.41 41.57 10.38
CA SER A 7 -67.66 40.49 11.01
C SER A 7 -66.14 40.73 10.87
N LYS A 8 -65.40 40.78 11.98
CA LYS A 8 -63.93 40.91 11.99
C LYS A 8 -63.27 39.54 11.78
N ILE A 9 -62.46 39.42 10.73
CA ILE A 9 -61.63 38.24 10.46
C ILE A 9 -60.42 38.24 11.43
N ALA A 10 -60.24 37.16 12.19
CA ALA A 10 -59.09 36.98 13.08
C ALA A 10 -57.80 36.69 12.27
N PRO A 11 -56.63 37.27 12.63
CA PRO A 11 -55.39 37.02 11.89
C PRO A 11 -54.82 35.63 12.22
N PRO A 12 -54.14 34.95 11.28
CA PRO A 12 -53.60 33.62 11.51
C PRO A 12 -52.45 33.63 12.55
N ALA A 13 -52.39 32.55 13.34
CA ALA A 13 -51.55 32.42 14.52
C ALA A 13 -50.03 32.46 14.20
N ARG A 14 -49.37 33.60 14.49
CA ARG A 14 -47.92 33.82 14.38
C ARG A 14 -47.06 32.80 15.16
N ARG A 15 -47.60 32.19 16.23
CA ARG A 15 -46.88 31.26 17.12
C ARG A 15 -46.43 29.96 16.45
N GLY A 16 -47.15 29.47 15.44
CA GLY A 16 -46.79 28.23 14.73
C GLY A 16 -45.60 28.41 13.78
N ARG A 17 -45.45 29.59 13.17
CA ARG A 17 -44.35 29.91 12.25
C ARG A 17 -43.01 30.03 12.99
N LEU A 18 -43.00 30.68 14.15
CA LEU A 18 -41.77 30.86 14.94
C LEU A 18 -41.20 29.51 15.43
N LYS A 19 -42.07 28.61 15.92
CA LYS A 19 -41.66 27.26 16.35
C LYS A 19 -41.12 26.39 15.20
N ARG A 20 -41.68 26.54 13.99
CA ARG A 20 -41.20 25.84 12.79
C ARG A 20 -39.86 26.39 12.31
N LEU A 21 -39.66 27.71 12.38
CA LEU A 21 -38.38 28.34 12.04
C LEU A 21 -37.28 27.94 13.02
N THR A 22 -37.55 27.91 14.32
CA THR A 22 -36.56 27.46 15.32
C THR A 22 -36.19 25.99 15.16
N ALA A 23 -37.17 25.13 14.87
CA ALA A 23 -36.91 23.70 14.61
C ALA A 23 -36.10 23.49 13.33
N ALA A 24 -36.39 24.24 12.26
CA ALA A 24 -35.63 24.19 11.02
C ALA A 24 -34.18 24.67 11.20
N SER A 25 -33.96 25.77 11.95
CA SER A 25 -32.62 26.25 12.27
C SER A 25 -31.82 25.26 13.12
N ALA A 26 -32.45 24.62 14.11
CA ALA A 26 -31.81 23.59 14.93
C ALA A 26 -31.44 22.35 14.11
N ALA A 27 -32.31 21.89 13.21
CA ALA A 27 -32.02 20.80 12.30
C ALA A 27 -30.87 21.15 11.33
N LEU A 28 -30.85 22.36 10.79
CA LEU A 28 -29.78 22.82 9.91
C LEU A 28 -28.44 22.92 10.64
N LEU A 29 -28.42 23.41 11.88
CA LEU A 29 -27.22 23.43 12.72
C LEU A 29 -26.73 22.03 13.07
N ALA A 30 -27.64 21.08 13.33
CA ALA A 30 -27.29 19.68 13.57
C ALA A 30 -26.70 19.01 12.32
N VAL A 31 -27.29 19.25 11.14
CA VAL A 31 -26.75 18.74 9.86
C VAL A 31 -25.40 19.39 9.54
N THR A 32 -25.26 20.70 9.72
CA THR A 32 -24.01 21.41 9.48
C THR A 32 -22.92 20.96 10.47
N GLY A 33 -23.27 20.78 11.74
CA GLY A 33 -22.38 20.23 12.77
C GLY A 33 -21.98 18.80 12.46
N TYR A 34 -22.91 17.96 12.00
CA TYR A 34 -22.63 16.58 11.57
C TYR A 34 -21.72 16.54 10.34
N LEU A 35 -21.98 17.37 9.34
CA LEU A 35 -21.13 17.48 8.14
C LEU A 35 -19.75 18.06 8.47
N ALA A 36 -19.65 18.99 9.42
CA ALA A 36 -18.37 19.51 9.90
C ALA A 36 -17.60 18.43 10.69
N VAL A 37 -18.27 17.65 11.54
CA VAL A 37 -17.65 16.50 12.24
C VAL A 37 -17.21 15.44 11.24
N GLN A 38 -18.02 15.12 10.23
CA GLN A 38 -17.65 14.22 9.13
C GLN A 38 -16.42 14.75 8.39
N HIS A 39 -16.42 16.01 7.95
CA HIS A 39 -15.27 16.60 7.24
C HIS A 39 -14.00 16.70 8.08
N LEU A 40 -14.12 17.03 9.37
CA LEU A 40 -12.99 17.09 10.29
C LEU A 40 -12.48 15.69 10.65
N SER A 41 -13.37 14.70 10.69
CA SER A 41 -13.05 13.28 10.90
C SER A 41 -12.53 12.60 9.63
N ASP A 42 -12.82 13.15 8.45
CA ASP A 42 -12.28 12.76 7.14
C ASP A 42 -10.80 13.15 6.96
N SER A 43 -10.19 13.73 8.01
CA SER A 43 -8.75 13.70 8.25
C SER A 43 -8.21 12.27 8.52
N GLY A 44 -9.01 11.25 8.20
CA GLY A 44 -8.63 10.17 7.29
C GLY A 44 -7.75 9.11 7.92
N ALA A 45 -8.34 7.96 8.25
CA ALA A 45 -7.56 6.79 8.66
C ALA A 45 -6.42 6.52 7.63
N PRO A 46 -5.22 6.13 8.10
CA PRO A 46 -4.11 5.79 7.22
C PRO A 46 -4.53 4.75 6.19
N ARG A 47 -4.27 5.02 4.91
CA ARG A 47 -4.65 4.14 3.80
C ARG A 47 -3.62 4.20 2.68
N CYS A 48 -3.56 3.17 1.86
CA CYS A 48 -2.70 3.13 0.69
C CYS A 48 -3.54 3.04 -0.58
N VAL A 49 -3.07 3.69 -1.65
CA VAL A 49 -3.69 3.63 -2.97
C VAL A 49 -2.62 3.27 -3.99
N VAL A 50 -2.93 2.30 -4.84
CA VAL A 50 -2.15 2.00 -6.04
C VAL A 50 -2.90 2.49 -7.27
N HIS A 51 -2.19 3.20 -8.15
CA HIS A 51 -2.71 3.63 -9.44
C HIS A 51 -2.08 2.83 -10.59
N ALA A 52 -2.84 2.64 -11.69
CA ALA A 52 -2.31 2.02 -12.92
C ALA A 52 -1.13 2.81 -13.52
N ALA A 53 -1.12 4.13 -13.36
CA ALA A 53 -0.01 5.02 -13.68
C ALA A 53 -0.05 6.23 -12.73
N PRO A 54 1.11 6.79 -12.30
CA PRO A 54 1.13 7.97 -11.44
C PRO A 54 0.45 9.18 -12.11
N GLY A 55 -0.45 9.86 -11.39
CA GLY A 55 -1.06 11.12 -11.85
C GLY A 55 -2.08 10.98 -12.99
N ALA A 56 -2.39 9.77 -13.47
CA ALA A 56 -3.42 9.53 -14.48
C ALA A 56 -4.74 9.12 -13.80
N GLY A 57 -5.87 9.64 -14.30
CA GLY A 57 -7.23 9.28 -13.86
C GLY A 57 -7.69 7.89 -14.31
N GLY A 58 -6.87 6.86 -14.05
CA GLY A 58 -7.12 5.47 -14.41
C GLY A 58 -7.55 4.59 -13.23
N PRO A 59 -7.65 3.27 -13.44
CA PRO A 59 -7.97 2.32 -12.38
C PRO A 59 -7.05 2.47 -11.18
N SER A 60 -7.63 2.39 -9.99
CA SER A 60 -6.92 2.44 -8.72
C SER A 60 -7.47 1.39 -7.75
N TYR A 61 -6.63 0.98 -6.80
CA TYR A 61 -7.03 0.08 -5.71
C TYR A 61 -6.62 0.67 -4.37
N GLU A 62 -7.58 0.76 -3.45
CA GLU A 62 -7.38 1.28 -2.09
C GLU A 62 -7.26 0.13 -1.08
N LEU A 63 -6.38 0.30 -0.10
CA LEU A 63 -5.96 -0.69 0.88
C LEU A 63 -5.84 -0.02 2.25
N SER A 64 -6.00 -0.80 3.33
CA SER A 64 -5.44 -0.38 4.61
C SER A 64 -3.90 -0.45 4.56
N THR A 65 -3.23 0.25 5.49
CA THR A 65 -1.76 0.14 5.65
C THR A 65 -1.31 -1.27 6.00
N GLU A 66 -2.11 -2.03 6.75
CA GLU A 66 -1.88 -3.45 7.04
C GLU A 66 -1.86 -4.30 5.76
N MET A 67 -2.89 -4.15 4.92
CA MET A 67 -3.01 -4.88 3.65
C MET A 67 -1.85 -4.53 2.71
N ALA A 68 -1.47 -3.26 2.63
CA ALA A 68 -0.34 -2.82 1.82
C ALA A 68 1.00 -3.40 2.30
N ALA A 69 1.24 -3.42 3.62
CA ALA A 69 2.43 -4.02 4.19
C ALA A 69 2.52 -5.53 3.89
N ASN A 70 1.43 -6.27 4.07
CA ASN A 70 1.36 -7.69 3.75
C ASN A 70 1.55 -7.95 2.26
N ALA A 71 0.94 -7.15 1.38
CA ALA A 71 1.13 -7.25 -0.06
C ALA A 71 2.59 -7.00 -0.47
N ALA A 72 3.23 -5.99 0.14
CA ALA A 72 4.64 -5.70 -0.10
C ALA A 72 5.55 -6.86 0.32
N THR A 73 5.28 -7.52 1.44
CA THR A 73 6.00 -8.74 1.85
C THR A 73 5.78 -9.89 0.86
N VAL A 74 4.54 -10.15 0.42
CA VAL A 74 4.24 -11.21 -0.57
C VAL A 74 4.98 -10.96 -1.90
N ALA A 75 5.04 -9.71 -2.35
CA ALA A 75 5.78 -9.33 -3.55
C ALA A 75 7.29 -9.50 -3.38
N ALA A 76 7.86 -8.98 -2.29
CA ALA A 76 9.29 -9.05 -1.97
C ALA A 76 9.80 -10.49 -1.89
N VAL A 77 9.05 -11.39 -1.26
CA VAL A 77 9.40 -12.82 -1.19
C VAL A 77 9.40 -13.48 -2.56
N GLY A 78 8.45 -13.11 -3.43
CA GLY A 78 8.36 -13.64 -4.79
C GLY A 78 9.57 -13.23 -5.64
N THR A 79 9.91 -11.94 -5.62
CA THR A 79 11.04 -11.40 -6.40
C THR A 79 12.39 -11.83 -5.84
N ALA A 80 12.55 -11.95 -4.52
CA ALA A 80 13.75 -12.50 -3.88
C ALA A 80 14.03 -13.96 -4.29
N ARG A 81 12.98 -14.70 -4.67
CA ARG A 81 13.07 -16.06 -5.24
C ARG A 81 13.25 -16.07 -6.76
N GLY A 82 13.44 -14.91 -7.40
CA GLY A 82 13.59 -14.78 -8.85
C GLY A 82 12.32 -15.08 -9.65
N LEU A 83 11.15 -15.06 -9.01
CA LEU A 83 9.89 -15.40 -9.67
C LEU A 83 9.37 -14.21 -10.51
N PRO A 84 8.69 -14.48 -11.63
CA PRO A 84 8.14 -13.43 -12.48
C PRO A 84 6.96 -12.72 -11.80
N GLU A 85 6.67 -11.48 -12.22
CA GLU A 85 5.51 -10.71 -11.74
C GLU A 85 4.18 -11.48 -11.84
N ARG A 86 4.04 -12.37 -12.83
CA ARG A 86 2.86 -13.23 -12.94
C ARG A 86 2.67 -14.12 -11.70
N ALA A 87 3.74 -14.64 -11.11
CA ALA A 87 3.68 -15.40 -9.86
C ALA A 87 3.20 -14.52 -8.70
N VAL A 88 3.75 -13.29 -8.59
CA VAL A 88 3.33 -12.31 -7.58
C VAL A 88 1.85 -11.95 -7.74
N THR A 89 1.39 -11.75 -8.97
CA THR A 89 -0.04 -11.47 -9.27
C THR A 89 -0.93 -12.62 -8.80
N ILE A 90 -0.55 -13.88 -9.08
CA ILE A 90 -1.29 -15.07 -8.64
C ILE A 90 -1.32 -15.13 -7.10
N ALA A 91 -0.19 -14.90 -6.43
CA ALA A 91 -0.11 -14.93 -4.97
C ALA A 91 -0.97 -13.83 -4.32
N LEU A 92 -0.90 -12.59 -4.82
CA LEU A 92 -1.69 -11.47 -4.30
C LEU A 92 -3.18 -11.68 -4.51
N ALA A 93 -3.62 -12.14 -5.68
CA ALA A 93 -5.02 -12.49 -5.92
C ALA A 93 -5.49 -13.64 -5.02
N THR A 94 -4.60 -14.60 -4.72
CA THR A 94 -4.90 -15.68 -3.77
C THR A 94 -5.08 -15.10 -2.37
N ALA A 95 -4.12 -14.36 -1.83
CA ALA A 95 -4.22 -13.78 -0.50
C ALA A 95 -5.39 -12.78 -0.35
N LEU A 96 -5.75 -12.06 -1.41
CA LEU A 96 -6.95 -11.24 -1.46
C LEU A 96 -8.23 -12.08 -1.28
N GLN A 97 -8.31 -13.23 -1.95
CA GLN A 97 -9.45 -14.13 -1.85
C GLN A 97 -9.51 -14.85 -0.49
N GLU A 98 -8.36 -15.26 0.03
CA GLU A 98 -8.29 -16.08 1.24
C GLU A 98 -8.48 -15.24 2.52
N SER A 99 -7.89 -14.06 2.60
CA SER A 99 -7.92 -13.26 3.83
C SER A 99 -8.06 -11.75 3.62
N ALA A 100 -8.35 -11.31 2.39
CA ALA A 100 -8.30 -9.90 2.01
C ALA A 100 -6.95 -9.25 2.36
N LEU A 101 -5.84 -9.98 2.17
CA LEU A 101 -4.47 -9.56 2.52
C LEU A 101 -4.23 -9.29 4.02
N ARG A 102 -5.05 -9.84 4.92
CA ARG A 102 -4.86 -9.73 6.38
C ARG A 102 -4.28 -11.01 6.95
N ASN A 103 -3.37 -10.88 7.91
CA ASN A 103 -2.73 -12.04 8.52
C ASN A 103 -3.54 -12.50 9.75
N ILE A 104 -4.59 -13.28 9.50
CA ILE A 104 -5.61 -13.62 10.51
C ILE A 104 -5.32 -14.94 11.24
N GLU A 105 -5.66 -14.99 12.53
CA GLU A 105 -5.48 -16.17 13.40
C GLU A 105 -6.71 -17.10 13.45
N TYR A 106 -7.62 -16.93 12.49
CA TYR A 106 -8.86 -17.68 12.39
C TYR A 106 -9.19 -18.01 10.92
N GLY A 107 -10.09 -18.97 10.72
CA GLY A 107 -10.50 -19.45 9.40
C GLY A 107 -11.38 -20.68 9.47
N ASP A 108 -11.68 -21.28 8.33
CA ASP A 108 -12.33 -22.60 8.29
C ASP A 108 -11.39 -23.67 8.87
N ARG A 109 -11.90 -24.47 9.83
CA ARG A 109 -11.14 -25.50 10.56
C ARG A 109 -9.90 -24.91 11.26
N ASP A 110 -8.70 -25.28 10.83
CA ASP A 110 -7.40 -24.83 11.35
C ASP A 110 -6.67 -23.93 10.34
N SER A 111 -7.39 -23.25 9.46
CA SER A 111 -6.80 -22.33 8.47
C SER A 111 -6.32 -21.05 9.14
N LEU A 112 -5.12 -20.59 8.78
CA LEU A 112 -4.46 -19.43 9.37
C LEU A 112 -3.77 -18.57 8.29
N GLY A 113 -3.52 -17.32 8.63
CA GLY A 113 -2.64 -16.40 7.92
C GLY A 113 -3.18 -15.92 6.57
N LEU A 114 -2.27 -15.32 5.79
CA LEU A 114 -2.55 -14.64 4.51
C LEU A 114 -3.20 -15.53 3.45
N PHE A 115 -2.82 -16.81 3.42
CA PHE A 115 -3.25 -17.75 2.39
C PHE A 115 -4.25 -18.78 2.93
N GLN A 116 -4.75 -18.59 4.16
CA GLN A 116 -5.63 -19.55 4.85
C GLN A 116 -5.10 -20.99 4.77
N GLN A 117 -3.79 -21.13 5.03
CA GLN A 117 -3.08 -22.40 5.00
C GLN A 117 -3.36 -23.19 6.27
N ARG A 118 -3.30 -24.52 6.19
CA ARG A 118 -3.70 -25.42 7.28
C ARG A 118 -2.52 -26.24 7.80
N PRO A 119 -2.18 -26.15 9.10
CA PRO A 119 -1.18 -27.04 9.71
C PRO A 119 -1.49 -28.52 9.49
N SER A 120 -2.75 -28.93 9.67
CA SER A 120 -3.19 -30.33 9.46
C SER A 120 -3.06 -30.83 8.02
N LYS A 121 -2.78 -29.96 7.05
CA LYS A 121 -2.52 -30.30 5.65
C LYS A 121 -1.06 -30.20 5.25
N GLY A 122 -0.15 -30.03 6.22
CA GLY A 122 1.29 -30.03 5.99
C GLY A 122 1.84 -28.72 5.46
N TRP A 123 1.10 -27.61 5.58
CA TRP A 123 1.58 -26.29 5.16
C TRP A 123 2.64 -25.69 6.09
N GLY A 124 2.74 -26.15 7.33
CA GLY A 124 3.67 -25.64 8.35
C GLY A 124 3.07 -25.74 9.76
N THR A 125 3.79 -25.32 10.79
CA THR A 125 3.20 -25.12 12.13
C THR A 125 2.34 -23.84 12.16
N PRO A 126 1.44 -23.66 13.15
CA PRO A 126 0.68 -22.42 13.29
C PRO A 126 1.56 -21.16 13.27
N GLU A 127 2.69 -21.18 13.99
CA GLU A 127 3.62 -20.06 14.07
C GLU A 127 4.28 -19.77 12.71
N GLN A 128 4.60 -20.82 11.95
CA GLN A 128 5.14 -20.67 10.61
C GLN A 128 4.09 -20.09 9.64
N ILE A 129 2.85 -20.57 9.69
CA ILE A 129 1.80 -20.08 8.79
C ILE A 129 1.42 -18.62 9.09
N LEU A 130 1.46 -18.23 10.36
CA LEU A 130 1.26 -16.84 10.78
C LEU A 130 2.47 -15.94 10.49
N ASP A 131 3.59 -16.47 9.99
CA ASP A 131 4.67 -15.65 9.44
C ASP A 131 4.38 -15.37 7.94
N PRO A 132 4.18 -14.10 7.53
CA PRO A 132 3.92 -13.75 6.13
C PRO A 132 5.02 -14.13 5.13
N VAL A 133 6.30 -14.13 5.56
CA VAL A 133 7.43 -14.50 4.71
C VAL A 133 7.46 -16.01 4.50
N TYR A 134 7.23 -16.78 5.55
CA TYR A 134 7.12 -18.23 5.45
C TYR A 134 5.92 -18.64 4.59
N SER A 135 4.72 -18.16 4.90
CA SER A 135 3.49 -18.56 4.21
C SER A 135 3.49 -18.19 2.72
N ALA A 136 4.00 -17.00 2.37
CA ALA A 136 4.23 -16.61 0.98
C ALA A 136 5.27 -17.49 0.30
N GLY A 137 6.39 -17.77 0.98
CA GLY A 137 7.43 -18.66 0.49
C GLY A 137 6.90 -20.06 0.18
N LYS A 138 6.10 -20.62 1.08
CA LYS A 138 5.48 -21.94 0.93
C LYS A 138 4.47 -21.97 -0.20
N PHE A 139 3.68 -20.90 -0.36
CA PHE A 139 2.77 -20.74 -1.50
C PHE A 139 3.55 -20.78 -2.83
N TYR A 140 4.65 -20.03 -2.93
CA TYR A 140 5.46 -19.98 -4.14
C TYR A 140 6.15 -21.32 -4.46
N GLU A 141 6.60 -22.07 -3.44
CA GLU A 141 7.09 -23.45 -3.62
C GLU A 141 6.05 -24.33 -4.30
N GLN A 142 4.82 -24.32 -3.80
CA GLN A 142 3.72 -25.10 -4.39
C GLN A 142 3.30 -24.58 -5.77
N LEU A 143 3.33 -23.26 -6.00
CA LEU A 143 3.05 -22.69 -7.32
C LEU A 143 4.09 -23.13 -8.36
N ALA A 144 5.37 -23.22 -7.99
CA ALA A 144 6.43 -23.66 -8.88
C ALA A 144 6.26 -25.12 -9.33
N GLU A 145 5.60 -25.96 -8.53
CA GLU A 145 5.25 -27.35 -8.89
C GLU A 145 4.12 -27.44 -9.92
N VAL A 146 3.37 -26.36 -10.18
CA VAL A 146 2.27 -26.34 -11.16
C VAL A 146 2.83 -26.15 -12.58
N PRO A 147 2.75 -27.17 -13.48
CA PRO A 147 3.35 -27.06 -14.80
C PRO A 147 2.72 -25.94 -15.63
N GLY A 148 3.56 -25.03 -16.11
CA GLY A 148 3.13 -23.94 -16.98
C GLY A 148 2.22 -22.90 -16.32
N TYR A 149 2.22 -22.79 -14.98
CA TYR A 149 1.32 -21.90 -14.23
C TYR A 149 1.24 -20.48 -14.80
N SER A 150 2.35 -19.95 -15.31
CA SER A 150 2.45 -18.59 -15.84
C SER A 150 1.56 -18.34 -17.06
N ARG A 151 1.18 -19.39 -17.79
CA ARG A 151 0.31 -19.33 -18.97
C ARG A 151 -1.13 -19.74 -18.68
N LEU A 152 -1.43 -20.20 -17.47
CA LEU A 152 -2.79 -20.54 -17.08
C LEU A 152 -3.58 -19.27 -16.75
N PRO A 153 -4.93 -19.31 -16.91
CA PRO A 153 -5.79 -18.34 -16.26
C PRO A 153 -5.45 -18.27 -14.77
N LEU A 154 -5.44 -17.06 -14.17
CA LEU A 154 -4.95 -16.85 -12.80
C LEU A 154 -5.67 -17.77 -11.82
N THR A 155 -6.99 -17.84 -11.95
CA THR A 155 -7.84 -18.66 -11.08
C THR A 155 -7.52 -20.14 -11.18
N VAL A 156 -7.07 -20.63 -12.35
CA VAL A 156 -6.68 -22.03 -12.53
C VAL A 156 -5.34 -22.30 -11.84
N ALA A 157 -4.37 -21.39 -11.95
CA ALA A 157 -3.09 -21.53 -11.25
C ALA A 157 -3.28 -21.50 -9.72
N ALA A 158 -4.00 -20.50 -9.20
CA ALA A 158 -4.32 -20.35 -7.79
C ALA A 158 -5.07 -21.59 -7.25
N GLN A 159 -6.09 -22.05 -7.98
CA GLN A 159 -6.86 -23.22 -7.60
C GLN A 159 -6.04 -24.51 -7.58
N ARG A 160 -5.05 -24.68 -8.46
CA ARG A 160 -4.18 -25.87 -8.43
C ARG A 160 -3.30 -25.92 -7.18
N VAL A 161 -2.93 -24.75 -6.65
CA VAL A 161 -2.18 -24.62 -5.39
C VAL A 161 -3.11 -24.83 -4.19
N GLN A 162 -4.16 -24.02 -4.06
CA GLN A 162 -5.02 -24.00 -2.87
C GLN A 162 -6.01 -25.17 -2.80
N ARG A 163 -6.43 -25.71 -3.95
CA ARG A 163 -7.44 -26.78 -4.07
C ARG A 163 -8.73 -26.46 -3.29
N SER A 164 -9.24 -25.24 -3.42
CA SER A 164 -10.45 -24.77 -2.73
C SER A 164 -11.75 -25.37 -3.30
N GLY A 165 -12.88 -25.20 -2.59
CA GLY A 165 -14.20 -25.57 -3.10
C GLY A 165 -14.78 -24.63 -4.18
N PHE A 166 -14.11 -23.51 -4.49
CA PHE A 166 -14.65 -22.45 -5.35
C PHE A 166 -13.64 -22.03 -6.45
N PRO A 167 -13.47 -22.84 -7.52
CA PRO A 167 -12.41 -22.68 -8.51
C PRO A 167 -12.35 -21.32 -9.24
N GLN A 168 -13.45 -20.57 -9.28
CA GLN A 168 -13.56 -19.29 -10.00
C GLN A 168 -13.45 -18.07 -9.08
N ALA A 169 -13.36 -18.26 -7.76
CA ALA A 169 -13.41 -17.16 -6.80
C ALA A 169 -12.22 -16.18 -6.93
N TYR A 170 -11.07 -16.66 -7.40
CA TYR A 170 -9.87 -15.83 -7.54
C TYR A 170 -9.93 -14.86 -8.73
N ALA A 171 -10.69 -15.19 -9.77
CA ALA A 171 -10.72 -14.40 -11.02
C ALA A 171 -11.13 -12.94 -10.79
N LYS A 172 -12.05 -12.68 -9.85
CA LYS A 172 -12.52 -11.32 -9.53
C LYS A 172 -11.42 -10.41 -8.97
N HIS A 173 -10.36 -10.99 -8.41
CA HIS A 173 -9.24 -10.25 -7.81
C HIS A 173 -8.09 -9.99 -8.80
N GLU A 174 -8.15 -10.56 -10.01
CA GLU A 174 -7.08 -10.40 -11.00
C GLU A 174 -6.78 -8.93 -11.37
N PRO A 175 -7.77 -8.03 -11.54
CA PRO A 175 -7.49 -6.61 -11.81
C PRO A 175 -6.73 -5.93 -10.66
N ASP A 176 -7.21 -6.06 -9.43
CA ASP A 176 -6.60 -5.43 -8.24
C ASP A 176 -5.21 -6.00 -7.96
N ALA A 177 -5.06 -7.33 -8.03
CA ALA A 177 -3.77 -8.00 -7.86
C ALA A 177 -2.76 -7.61 -8.95
N SER A 178 -3.23 -7.31 -10.17
CA SER A 178 -2.36 -6.84 -11.25
C SER A 178 -1.85 -5.42 -11.00
N LEU A 179 -2.70 -4.52 -10.46
CA LEU A 179 -2.27 -3.18 -10.03
C LEU A 179 -1.21 -3.28 -8.94
N LEU A 180 -1.50 -4.07 -7.89
CA LEU A 180 -0.58 -4.31 -6.79
C LEU A 180 0.76 -4.87 -7.27
N ALA A 181 0.74 -5.93 -8.09
CA ALA A 181 1.96 -6.57 -8.60
C ALA A 181 2.77 -5.59 -9.48
N ALA A 182 2.13 -4.79 -10.31
CA ALA A 182 2.80 -3.79 -11.15
C ALA A 182 3.54 -2.75 -10.31
N ALA A 183 2.93 -2.27 -9.22
CA ALA A 183 3.55 -1.32 -8.31
C ALA A 183 4.64 -1.98 -7.46
N LEU A 184 4.32 -3.07 -6.77
CA LEU A 184 5.18 -3.69 -5.76
C LEU A 184 6.36 -4.46 -6.35
N THR A 185 6.30 -4.85 -7.63
CA THR A 185 7.48 -5.35 -8.36
C THR A 185 8.22 -4.25 -9.12
N GLY A 186 7.88 -2.99 -8.89
CA GLY A 186 8.55 -1.80 -9.43
C GLY A 186 8.37 -1.55 -10.93
N ARG A 187 7.46 -2.28 -11.61
CA ARG A 187 7.18 -2.07 -13.04
C ARG A 187 6.54 -0.71 -13.30
N THR A 188 5.69 -0.25 -12.38
CA THR A 188 5.04 1.07 -12.44
C THR A 188 5.57 1.92 -11.31
N GLY A 189 6.69 2.62 -11.52
CA GLY A 189 7.32 3.45 -10.50
C GLY A 189 6.45 4.60 -10.02
N GLY A 190 6.53 4.94 -8.73
CA GLY A 190 5.81 6.05 -8.10
C GLY A 190 4.30 5.89 -8.04
N SER A 191 3.77 4.68 -8.24
CA SER A 191 2.32 4.45 -8.35
C SER A 191 1.64 3.99 -7.06
N LEU A 192 2.41 3.61 -6.04
CA LEU A 192 1.92 3.35 -4.68
C LEU A 192 2.13 4.60 -3.81
N ASN A 193 1.05 5.07 -3.18
CA ASN A 193 1.09 6.08 -2.14
C ASN A 193 0.38 5.55 -0.88
N CYS A 194 0.90 5.87 0.30
CA CYS A 194 0.25 5.59 1.57
C CYS A 194 0.11 6.88 2.38
N THR A 195 -1.08 7.22 2.85
CA THR A 195 -1.29 8.32 3.79
C THR A 195 -1.07 7.84 5.21
N THR A 196 -0.43 8.66 6.05
CA THR A 196 -0.13 8.32 7.45
C THR A 196 -1.16 8.85 8.45
N GLY A 197 -2.21 9.51 7.96
CA GLY A 197 -3.25 10.15 8.79
C GLY A 197 -2.75 11.39 9.54
N ALA A 198 -3.64 12.04 10.30
CA ALA A 198 -3.31 13.19 11.13
C ALA A 198 -2.59 12.75 12.42
N GLY A 199 -1.27 12.55 12.34
CA GLY A 199 -0.42 12.29 13.50
C GLY A 199 1.06 12.19 13.10
N PRO A 200 2.00 12.62 13.96
CA PRO A 200 3.41 12.40 13.69
C PRO A 200 3.67 10.89 13.59
N ALA A 201 4.46 10.47 12.60
CA ALA A 201 4.93 9.09 12.53
C ALA A 201 5.61 8.75 13.86
N GLY A 202 5.24 7.63 14.47
CA GLY A 202 5.92 7.15 15.68
C GLY A 202 7.41 6.97 15.41
N ALA A 203 8.23 7.20 16.44
CA ALA A 203 9.67 7.01 16.38
C ALA A 203 10.03 5.65 15.76
N GLY A 204 10.79 5.65 14.67
CA GLY A 204 11.24 4.44 14.01
C GLY A 204 12.51 3.87 14.62
N ASP A 205 12.83 2.62 14.31
CA ASP A 205 14.12 2.00 14.63
C ASP A 205 14.82 1.57 13.34
N PRO A 206 15.96 2.19 12.97
CA PRO A 206 16.69 1.84 11.75
C PRO A 206 17.18 0.39 11.75
N GLU A 207 17.47 -0.17 12.92
CA GLU A 207 17.91 -1.56 13.04
C GLU A 207 16.76 -2.52 12.70
N ARG A 208 15.56 -2.21 13.19
CA ARG A 208 14.33 -2.90 12.81
C ARG A 208 14.03 -2.76 11.32
N VAL A 209 14.14 -1.56 10.74
CA VAL A 209 13.92 -1.37 9.29
C VAL A 209 14.91 -2.19 8.46
N ARG A 210 16.20 -2.21 8.85
CA ARG A 210 17.19 -3.08 8.23
C ARG A 210 16.81 -4.56 8.35
N ALA A 211 16.43 -5.02 9.55
CA ALA A 211 16.09 -6.41 9.78
C ALA A 211 14.90 -6.84 8.92
N GLU A 212 13.88 -5.99 8.78
CA GLU A 212 12.70 -6.26 7.95
C GLU A 212 13.03 -6.25 6.44
N LEU A 213 13.91 -5.36 5.96
CA LEU A 213 14.41 -5.41 4.59
C LEU A 213 15.11 -6.74 4.29
N VAL A 214 16.01 -7.17 5.18
CA VAL A 214 16.74 -8.45 5.03
C VAL A 214 15.80 -9.65 5.15
N ARG A 215 14.79 -9.57 6.01
CA ARG A 215 13.79 -10.62 6.20
C ARG A 215 12.93 -10.82 4.96
N ASP A 216 12.44 -9.74 4.35
CA ASP A 216 11.51 -9.81 3.21
C ASP A 216 12.25 -10.05 1.88
N PHE A 217 13.40 -9.41 1.67
CA PHE A 217 14.16 -9.49 0.41
C PHE A 217 15.37 -10.45 0.42
N GLY A 218 15.71 -11.00 1.58
CA GLY A 218 16.89 -11.82 1.78
C GLY A 218 18.18 -11.01 2.04
N PRO A 219 19.30 -11.70 2.38
CA PRO A 219 20.54 -11.06 2.83
C PRO A 219 21.25 -10.23 1.74
N GLY A 220 20.94 -10.44 0.46
CA GLY A 220 21.56 -9.73 -0.67
C GLY A 220 21.15 -8.26 -0.80
N VAL A 221 20.19 -7.76 -0.02
CA VAL A 221 19.72 -6.37 -0.08
C VAL A 221 20.68 -5.36 0.58
N LEU A 222 21.61 -5.83 1.43
CA LEU A 222 22.76 -5.08 1.97
C LEU A 222 22.49 -3.62 2.43
N PRO A 223 21.40 -3.34 3.18
CA PRO A 223 21.09 -1.99 3.65
C PRO A 223 22.14 -1.48 4.63
N LYS A 224 22.55 -0.22 4.46
CA LYS A 224 23.56 0.46 5.28
C LYS A 224 22.87 1.51 6.14
N VAL A 225 23.09 1.45 7.45
CA VAL A 225 22.63 2.48 8.39
C VAL A 225 23.73 3.52 8.52
N ALA A 226 23.41 4.77 8.21
CA ALA A 226 24.30 5.91 8.38
C ALA A 226 23.69 6.89 9.40
N GLN A 227 24.56 7.51 10.21
CA GLN A 227 24.19 8.69 10.97
C GLN A 227 24.44 9.91 10.07
N GLY A 228 23.39 10.58 9.62
CA GLY A 228 23.52 11.78 8.79
C GLY A 228 23.93 13.00 9.61
N PRO A 229 24.65 13.99 9.02
CA PRO A 229 24.72 15.32 9.60
C PRO A 229 23.30 15.90 9.54
N GLY A 230 22.66 16.11 10.69
CA GLY A 230 21.31 16.67 10.68
C GLY A 230 21.32 18.05 10.03
N SER A 231 20.30 18.32 9.22
CA SER A 231 20.03 19.65 8.71
C SER A 231 19.97 20.63 9.89
N GLY A 232 20.89 21.62 9.89
CA GLY A 232 20.98 22.64 10.94
C GLY A 232 21.92 22.32 12.11
N GLY A 233 22.85 21.37 12.01
CA GLY A 233 23.85 21.13 13.06
C GLY A 233 23.31 20.42 14.30
N VAL A 234 22.13 19.79 14.21
CA VAL A 234 21.55 18.95 15.25
C VAL A 234 21.85 17.47 14.91
N PRO A 235 22.60 16.72 15.73
CA PRO A 235 22.78 15.29 15.51
C PRO A 235 21.43 14.54 15.43
N GLY A 236 21.32 13.52 14.55
CA GLY A 236 20.36 12.41 14.78
C GLY A 236 19.35 12.05 13.68
N ALA A 237 19.45 12.53 12.44
CA ALA A 237 18.65 11.93 11.35
C ALA A 237 19.30 10.57 11.03
N ARG A 238 18.57 9.47 11.28
CA ARG A 238 19.08 8.12 11.04
C ARG A 238 18.64 7.73 9.63
N GLU A 239 19.61 7.64 8.74
CA GLU A 239 19.40 7.35 7.33
C GLU A 239 19.74 5.88 7.06
N ILE A 240 18.95 5.25 6.18
CA ILE A 240 19.28 3.95 5.62
C ILE A 240 19.42 4.11 4.12
N THR A 241 20.57 3.67 3.59
CA THR A 241 20.82 3.56 2.16
C THR A 241 20.73 2.10 1.75
N VAL A 242 19.85 1.79 0.80
CA VAL A 242 19.66 0.44 0.27
C VAL A 242 20.25 0.36 -1.14
N PRO A 243 21.37 -0.36 -1.32
CA PRO A 243 21.99 -0.49 -2.63
C PRO A 243 21.06 -1.05 -3.69
N VAL A 244 21.01 -0.41 -4.85
CA VAL A 244 20.36 -0.95 -6.05
C VAL A 244 21.47 -1.35 -7.02
N PRO A 245 22.00 -2.58 -6.93
CA PRO A 245 23.11 -2.98 -7.77
C PRO A 245 22.73 -2.87 -9.25
N SER A 246 23.51 -2.12 -10.00
CA SER A 246 23.43 -2.01 -11.46
C SER A 246 23.70 -3.34 -12.18
N SER A 247 24.18 -4.35 -11.44
CA SER A 247 24.58 -5.66 -11.94
C SER A 247 23.76 -6.81 -11.36
N PHE A 248 22.43 -6.79 -11.50
CA PHE A 248 21.65 -8.05 -11.63
C PHE A 248 21.57 -8.54 -13.08
N ALA A 249 22.19 -7.80 -14.00
CA ALA A 249 22.12 -8.06 -15.44
C ALA A 249 23.37 -8.71 -16.05
N ALA A 250 24.44 -8.89 -15.28
CA ALA A 250 25.69 -9.46 -15.80
C ALA A 250 25.62 -10.98 -16.01
N GLU A 251 24.74 -11.70 -15.31
CA GLU A 251 24.62 -13.17 -15.45
C GLU A 251 23.71 -13.61 -16.63
N SER A 252 22.99 -12.68 -17.27
CA SER A 252 21.99 -13.01 -18.31
C SER A 252 22.32 -12.55 -19.73
N GLY A 253 23.47 -11.90 -19.96
CA GLY A 253 23.86 -11.40 -21.29
C GLY A 253 22.92 -10.32 -21.85
N ALA A 254 22.21 -9.59 -20.98
CA ALA A 254 21.20 -8.61 -21.37
C ALA A 254 21.80 -7.32 -21.95
N ARG A 255 21.13 -6.72 -22.94
CA ARG A 255 21.52 -5.41 -23.53
C ARG A 255 21.47 -4.31 -22.48
N SER A 256 22.34 -3.30 -22.57
CA SER A 256 22.47 -2.18 -21.60
C SER A 256 21.13 -1.50 -21.21
N GLY A 257 20.19 -1.35 -22.13
CA GLY A 257 18.86 -0.79 -21.84
C GLY A 257 17.97 -1.69 -20.96
N ALA A 258 18.08 -3.02 -21.09
CA ALA A 258 17.38 -3.96 -20.22
C ALA A 258 18.00 -4.01 -18.81
N VAL A 259 19.31 -3.77 -18.71
CA VAL A 259 20.04 -3.65 -17.43
C VAL A 259 19.57 -2.44 -16.64
N SER A 260 19.50 -1.27 -17.28
CA SER A 260 18.99 -0.04 -16.68
C SER A 260 17.51 -0.17 -16.27
N GLY A 261 16.68 -0.83 -17.09
CA GLY A 261 15.29 -1.14 -16.73
C GLY A 261 15.16 -2.08 -15.53
N GLY A 262 16.10 -3.04 -15.36
CA GLY A 262 16.15 -3.93 -14.21
C GLY A 262 16.52 -3.23 -12.91
N ALA A 263 17.53 -2.35 -12.94
CA ALA A 263 17.90 -1.52 -11.80
C ALA A 263 16.78 -0.56 -11.40
N ALA A 264 16.17 0.13 -12.37
CA ALA A 264 15.00 0.99 -12.17
C ALA A 264 13.88 0.26 -11.44
N ARG A 265 13.56 -0.93 -11.93
CA ARG A 265 12.50 -1.79 -11.39
C ARG A 265 12.82 -2.21 -9.95
N ARG A 266 14.05 -2.62 -9.66
CA ARG A 266 14.46 -3.02 -8.30
C ARG A 266 14.40 -1.86 -7.30
N GLY A 267 14.84 -0.67 -7.70
CA GLY A 267 14.77 0.48 -6.80
C GLY A 267 13.33 0.93 -6.52
N TRP A 268 12.44 0.89 -7.53
CA TRP A 268 11.02 1.18 -7.31
C TRP A 268 10.32 0.14 -6.45
N GLU A 269 10.67 -1.14 -6.57
CA GLU A 269 10.20 -2.20 -5.67
C GLU A 269 10.57 -1.91 -4.22
N LEU A 270 11.85 -1.62 -3.94
CA LEU A 270 12.34 -1.30 -2.59
C LEU A 270 11.69 -0.03 -2.04
N ALA A 271 11.53 1.00 -2.88
CA ALA A 271 10.89 2.25 -2.52
C ALA A 271 9.40 2.06 -2.17
N HIS A 272 8.66 1.30 -2.97
CA HIS A 272 7.25 1.00 -2.68
C HIS A 272 7.08 0.10 -1.46
N TRP A 273 7.97 -0.87 -1.24
CA TRP A 273 7.99 -1.65 0.00
C TRP A 273 8.15 -0.74 1.21
N ALA A 274 9.06 0.24 1.15
CA ALA A 274 9.29 1.18 2.24
C ALA A 274 8.07 2.06 2.50
N VAL A 275 7.41 2.57 1.46
CA VAL A 275 6.16 3.35 1.58
C VAL A 275 5.03 2.50 2.18
N ALA A 276 4.85 1.27 1.72
CA ALA A 276 3.83 0.35 2.23
C ALA A 276 3.98 0.04 3.73
N ARG A 277 5.22 0.01 4.22
CA ARG A 277 5.53 -0.32 5.62
C ARG A 277 5.85 0.91 6.48
N ALA A 278 5.76 2.12 5.93
CA ALA A 278 6.21 3.34 6.58
C ALA A 278 5.56 3.58 7.95
N ALA A 279 4.23 3.39 8.04
CA ALA A 279 3.49 3.58 9.28
C ALA A 279 3.92 2.60 10.40
N GLY A 280 4.20 1.34 10.07
CA GLY A 280 4.58 0.31 11.05
C GLY A 280 6.05 0.35 11.46
N LEU A 281 6.91 0.94 10.62
CA LEU A 281 8.36 0.99 10.82
C LEU A 281 8.89 2.39 11.20
N GLY A 282 8.04 3.41 11.19
CA GLY A 282 8.44 4.79 11.45
C GLY A 282 9.36 5.35 10.36
N ILE A 283 9.09 5.05 9.08
CA ILE A 283 9.83 5.63 7.95
C ILE A 283 9.18 6.98 7.62
N GLY A 284 9.94 8.07 7.79
CA GLY A 284 9.46 9.44 7.57
C GLY A 284 9.61 9.91 6.13
N GLU A 285 10.65 9.46 5.42
CA GLU A 285 10.90 9.82 4.02
C GLU A 285 11.47 8.63 3.24
N VAL A 286 11.07 8.51 1.96
CA VAL A 286 11.61 7.56 0.99
C VAL A 286 11.99 8.32 -0.27
N ALA A 287 13.24 8.20 -0.72
CA ALA A 287 13.74 8.85 -1.92
C ALA A 287 14.33 7.84 -2.91
N TYR A 288 13.89 7.91 -4.16
CA TYR A 288 14.39 7.13 -5.29
C TYR A 288 14.02 7.78 -6.62
N GLY A 289 14.84 7.66 -7.65
CA GLY A 289 14.46 8.09 -9.01
C GLY A 289 14.18 9.60 -9.19
N ASN A 290 14.90 10.48 -8.48
CA ASN A 290 14.60 11.92 -8.36
C ASN A 290 13.21 12.22 -7.76
N ARG A 291 12.55 11.24 -7.15
CA ARG A 291 11.29 11.41 -6.43
C ARG A 291 11.47 11.20 -4.94
N VAL A 292 10.63 11.87 -4.18
CA VAL A 292 10.56 11.80 -2.71
C VAL A 292 9.11 11.63 -2.30
N TRP A 293 8.86 10.63 -1.45
CA TRP A 293 7.65 10.49 -0.67
C TRP A 293 7.98 10.77 0.79
N SER A 294 7.09 11.47 1.51
CA SER A 294 7.29 11.80 2.93
C SER A 294 5.99 11.64 3.69
N ALA A 295 6.04 11.05 4.88
CA ALA A 295 4.88 10.87 5.76
C ALA A 295 4.14 12.19 6.03
N GLU A 296 4.88 13.28 6.27
CA GLU A 296 4.35 14.63 6.55
C GLU A 296 3.49 15.21 5.41
N ARG A 297 3.83 14.86 4.15
CA ARG A 297 3.11 15.30 2.94
C ARG A 297 2.64 14.08 2.13
N SER A 298 2.12 13.09 2.85
CA SER A 298 1.73 11.82 2.25
C SER A 298 0.44 11.94 1.43
N ASP A 299 -0.34 12.99 1.64
CA ASP A 299 -1.48 13.42 0.83
C ASP A 299 -1.06 13.93 -0.57
N GLU A 300 0.11 14.55 -0.69
CA GLU A 300 0.67 15.00 -1.97
C GLU A 300 1.29 13.86 -2.81
N GLY A 301 1.51 12.68 -2.20
CA GLY A 301 2.15 11.54 -2.86
C GLY A 301 3.64 11.75 -3.20
N TRP A 302 4.09 11.13 -4.29
CA TRP A 302 5.48 11.25 -4.78
C TRP A 302 5.71 12.59 -5.47
N ARG A 303 6.75 13.31 -5.04
CA ARG A 303 7.11 14.64 -5.54
C ARG A 303 8.52 14.66 -6.09
N GLY A 304 8.84 15.64 -6.95
CA GLY A 304 10.22 15.85 -7.41
C GLY A 304 11.15 16.24 -6.27
N ALA A 305 12.35 15.67 -6.23
CA ALA A 305 13.39 16.08 -5.29
C ALA A 305 13.85 17.52 -5.59
N ALA A 306 13.93 18.38 -4.58
CA ALA A 306 14.42 19.75 -4.74
C ALA A 306 15.90 19.74 -5.19
N GLY A 307 16.21 20.38 -6.33
CA GLY A 307 17.56 20.45 -6.89
C GLY A 307 17.69 20.13 -8.39
N GLY A 308 16.61 19.73 -9.07
CA GLY A 308 16.57 19.72 -10.53
C GLY A 308 16.43 21.14 -11.07
N GLY A 309 17.50 21.71 -11.64
CA GLY A 309 17.43 23.01 -12.31
C GLY A 309 16.42 23.04 -13.46
N PRO A 310 15.97 24.23 -13.90
CA PRO A 310 15.03 24.37 -15.01
C PRO A 310 15.74 23.98 -16.31
N GLY A 311 15.54 22.72 -16.73
CA GLY A 311 16.22 22.15 -17.91
C GLY A 311 16.22 20.62 -17.98
N GLY A 312 15.75 19.93 -16.94
CA GLY A 312 15.64 18.46 -16.91
C GLY A 312 14.24 17.92 -17.17
N GLU A 313 13.53 18.41 -18.17
CA GLU A 313 12.37 17.65 -18.68
C GLU A 313 12.90 16.40 -19.40
N GLY A 314 12.62 15.21 -18.85
CA GLY A 314 12.53 13.99 -19.67
C GLY A 314 13.34 12.75 -19.28
N SER A 315 14.12 12.72 -18.19
CA SER A 315 14.79 11.48 -17.77
C SER A 315 14.77 11.32 -16.25
N GLU A 316 13.92 10.41 -15.75
CA GLU A 316 14.09 9.87 -14.41
C GLU A 316 15.50 9.27 -14.32
N ARG A 317 16.29 9.71 -13.33
CA ARG A 317 17.57 9.05 -13.05
C ARG A 317 17.24 7.69 -12.44
N THR A 318 17.31 6.64 -13.25
CA THR A 318 17.00 5.26 -12.86
C THR A 318 18.06 4.59 -11.99
N ASP A 319 19.17 5.29 -11.77
CA ASP A 319 20.39 4.74 -11.20
C ASP A 319 20.67 5.42 -9.86
N GLY A 320 20.74 4.61 -8.79
CA GLY A 320 21.05 5.07 -7.45
C GLY A 320 20.42 4.22 -6.36
N ASP A 321 20.96 4.35 -5.15
CA ASP A 321 20.45 3.65 -3.97
C ASP A 321 19.10 4.24 -3.52
N VAL A 322 18.25 3.41 -2.91
CA VAL A 322 17.04 3.90 -2.22
C VAL A 322 17.46 4.49 -0.88
N ARG A 323 17.02 5.71 -0.57
CA ARG A 323 17.31 6.37 0.71
C ARG A 323 16.06 6.47 1.57
N LEU A 324 16.19 6.08 2.84
CA LEU A 324 15.13 6.10 3.83
C LEU A 324 15.54 6.99 5.00
N LEU A 325 14.71 7.97 5.37
CA LEU A 325 14.88 8.71 6.62
C LEU A 325 13.92 8.17 7.67
N ILE A 326 14.46 7.78 8.81
CA ILE A 326 13.69 7.19 9.91
C ILE A 326 13.20 8.30 10.85
N ALA A 327 11.91 8.30 11.15
CA ALA A 327 11.25 9.24 12.06
C ALA A 327 11.84 9.14 13.48
N ARG A 328 11.82 10.26 14.21
CA ARG A 328 12.32 10.37 15.59
C ARG A 328 11.21 10.30 16.61
#